data_AF-A0A351LE28-F1
#
_entry.id   AF-A0A351LE28-F1
#
_cell.length_a   1.000
_cell.length_b   1.000
_cell.length_c   1.000
_cell.angle_alpha   90.00
_cell.angle_beta   90.00
_cell.angle_gamma   90.00
#
_symmetry.space_group_name_H-M   'P 1'
#
loop_
_entity.id
_entity.type
_entity.pdbx_description
1 polymer ?
#
loop_
_entity_poly.entity_id
_entity_poly.type
_entity_poly.pdbx_seq_one_letter_code
_entity_poly.pdbx_strand_id
1 'polypeptide(L)'
;MNLFLLLVLGLVTYFIVQRSVASITKTPVWILWLVMMTPAFIWSGWIWINGEERRMPLILLLGPFIICPIVYWWLIHLGRRELTPEQAKTPNSPVAPQNLNGDAQKLSVRPLSSQEEAILRNCFPWSIYYLQNLEYRPQAVICRGSLRSNPEVAYKTIKENIEAQFSDRFYILFQEDFTGKPFFALVPNPQAHRDALRNSETLTRPGLALALLLVTLFTTTIIGAEIANVTEAAVKSNPGALLQGLPYALSLMTILGIHELGHYLAAQRYKIRTTLPYFIPVPFFLGTFGAFIQMRSPVPNRKALFDVAIAGPLAGFIVTIPFLIWGLANSSVVTLSEKSNMLNFDSFNPRFSLLMTLLSKLTLGSALTANVAIDLHPVAVAGYLGVIVTALNLMPVGQLDGGHIIHAMLGQQAAIAIGQVARFLLLGWSLVQPGFLLWAIMLFLMPVNDEPALNDVTALDDRRDFGGLLAIALLIAIVLPMPRLLSGMLGI
;
A
#
# COMPACT_ATOMS: atom_id res chain seq x y z
N MET A 1 10.67 -27.33 1.38
CA MET A 1 9.28 -26.82 1.18
C MET A 1 8.31 -27.97 1.42
N ASN A 2 7.40 -27.86 2.39
CA ASN A 2 6.45 -28.94 2.66
C ASN A 2 5.47 -29.11 1.49
N LEU A 3 5.14 -30.37 1.13
CA LEU A 3 4.22 -30.72 0.04
C LEU A 3 2.87 -29.96 0.15
N PHE A 4 2.42 -29.73 1.38
CA PHE A 4 1.24 -28.93 1.70
C PHE A 4 1.33 -27.48 1.22
N LEU A 5 2.46 -26.82 1.44
CA LEU A 5 2.71 -25.43 1.02
C LEU A 5 2.70 -25.30 -0.52
N LEU A 6 3.26 -26.29 -1.22
CA LEU A 6 3.25 -26.31 -2.68
C LEU A 6 1.84 -26.52 -3.25
N LEU A 7 1.01 -27.32 -2.56
CA LEU A 7 -0.39 -27.56 -2.94
C LEU A 7 -1.23 -26.29 -2.73
N VAL A 8 -1.09 -25.62 -1.59
CA VAL A 8 -1.76 -24.34 -1.30
C VAL A 8 -1.33 -23.26 -2.29
N LEU A 9 -0.02 -23.11 -2.52
CA LEU A 9 0.52 -22.17 -3.49
C LEU A 9 0.01 -22.45 -4.91
N GLY A 10 -0.07 -23.73 -5.31
CA GLY A 10 -0.62 -24.16 -6.59
C GLY A 10 -2.09 -23.78 -6.78
N LEU A 11 -2.91 -23.99 -5.75
CA LEU A 11 -4.35 -23.69 -5.81
C LEU A 11 -4.60 -22.16 -5.86
N VAL A 12 -3.89 -21.41 -5.02
CA VAL A 12 -3.98 -19.93 -4.98
C VAL A 12 -3.51 -19.32 -6.31
N THR A 13 -2.36 -19.75 -6.84
CA THR A 13 -1.84 -19.25 -8.12
C THR A 13 -2.78 -19.58 -9.28
N TYR A 14 -3.38 -20.77 -9.32
CA TYR A 14 -4.34 -21.12 -10.36
C TYR A 14 -5.55 -20.19 -10.35
N PHE A 15 -6.12 -19.94 -9.17
CA PHE A 15 -7.27 -19.04 -9.01
C PHE A 15 -6.93 -17.60 -9.41
N ILE A 16 -5.73 -17.13 -9.06
CA ILE A 16 -5.23 -15.80 -9.45
C ILE A 16 -5.12 -15.70 -10.97
N VAL A 17 -4.47 -16.66 -11.65
CA VAL A 17 -4.30 -16.64 -13.11
C VAL A 17 -5.65 -16.74 -13.82
N GLN A 18 -6.56 -17.59 -13.32
CA GLN A 18 -7.91 -17.72 -13.85
C GLN A 18 -8.68 -16.40 -13.76
N ARG A 19 -8.62 -15.71 -12.62
CA ARG A 19 -9.36 -14.46 -12.42
C ARG A 19 -8.75 -13.27 -13.17
N SER A 20 -7.42 -13.23 -13.27
CA SER A 20 -6.70 -12.08 -13.81
C SER A 20 -6.53 -12.09 -15.33
N VAL A 21 -6.38 -13.27 -15.96
CA VAL A 21 -5.97 -13.35 -17.37
C VAL A 21 -6.95 -14.10 -18.27
N ALA A 22 -7.90 -14.88 -17.73
CA ALA A 22 -8.82 -15.68 -18.56
C ALA A 22 -9.70 -14.85 -19.51
N SER A 23 -9.94 -13.56 -19.20
CA SER A 23 -10.68 -12.63 -20.06
C SER A 23 -9.81 -11.96 -21.14
N ILE A 24 -8.48 -12.02 -21.01
CA ILE A 24 -7.52 -11.22 -21.78
C ILE A 24 -6.85 -12.05 -22.90
N THR A 25 -6.70 -13.36 -22.69
CA THR A 25 -5.98 -14.26 -23.60
C THR A 25 -6.77 -15.53 -23.93
N LYS A 26 -6.52 -16.11 -25.11
CA LYS A 26 -6.98 -17.44 -25.52
C LYS A 26 -6.06 -18.55 -24.99
N THR A 27 -4.89 -18.20 -24.47
CA THR A 27 -3.95 -19.17 -23.90
C THR A 27 -4.60 -19.89 -22.72
N PRO A 28 -4.63 -21.24 -22.69
CA PRO A 28 -5.22 -22.00 -21.60
C PRO A 28 -4.62 -21.61 -20.24
N VAL A 29 -5.49 -21.38 -19.26
CA VAL A 29 -5.11 -20.97 -17.90
C VAL A 29 -4.12 -21.94 -17.24
N TRP A 30 -4.27 -23.25 -17.50
CA TRP A 30 -3.37 -24.26 -16.94
C TRP A 30 -1.93 -24.13 -17.45
N ILE A 31 -1.71 -23.63 -18.68
CA ILE A 31 -0.35 -23.41 -19.23
C ILE A 31 0.30 -22.21 -18.55
N LEU A 32 -0.45 -21.11 -18.42
CA LEU A 32 0.03 -19.90 -17.74
C LEU A 32 0.32 -20.18 -16.26
N TRP A 33 -0.54 -20.96 -15.62
CA TRP A 33 -0.34 -21.46 -14.26
C TRP A 33 0.93 -22.31 -14.14
N LEU A 34 1.15 -23.26 -15.06
CA LEU A 34 2.34 -24.11 -15.06
C LEU A 34 3.63 -23.27 -15.14
N VAL A 35 3.65 -22.26 -16.01
CA VAL A 35 4.79 -21.34 -16.14
C VAL A 35 5.04 -20.58 -14.83
N MET A 36 3.99 -20.11 -14.16
CA MET A 36 4.12 -19.44 -12.86
C MET A 36 4.57 -20.38 -11.73
N MET A 37 4.18 -21.66 -11.77
CA MET A 37 4.58 -22.67 -10.77
C MET A 37 5.93 -23.31 -11.05
N THR A 38 6.52 -23.08 -12.22
CA THR A 38 7.80 -23.67 -12.64
C THR A 38 8.96 -23.41 -11.65
N PRO A 39 9.16 -22.19 -11.10
CA PRO A 39 10.17 -21.96 -10.05
C PRO A 39 9.93 -22.82 -8.80
N ALA A 40 8.68 -22.90 -8.33
CA ALA A 40 8.32 -23.68 -7.14
C ALA A 40 8.56 -25.19 -7.36
N PHE A 41 8.28 -25.71 -8.56
CA PHE A 41 8.55 -27.11 -8.91
C PHE A 41 10.06 -27.39 -9.01
N ILE A 42 10.84 -26.52 -9.67
CA ILE A 42 12.30 -26.68 -9.82
C ILE A 42 12.97 -26.72 -8.44
N TRP A 43 12.58 -25.81 -7.54
CA TRP A 43 13.19 -25.76 -6.22
C TRP A 43 12.75 -26.90 -5.32
N SER A 44 11.48 -27.28 -5.35
CA SER A 44 10.98 -28.41 -4.57
C SER A 44 11.61 -29.72 -5.05
N GLY A 45 11.78 -29.88 -6.37
CA GLY A 45 12.50 -31.02 -6.95
C GLY A 45 13.98 -31.03 -6.57
N TRP A 46 14.65 -29.88 -6.59
CA TRP A 46 16.05 -29.79 -6.17
C TRP A 46 16.24 -30.19 -4.70
N ILE A 47 15.38 -29.68 -3.82
CA ILE A 47 15.42 -29.98 -2.38
C ILE A 47 15.13 -31.47 -2.14
N TRP A 48 14.20 -32.06 -2.89
CA TRP A 48 13.87 -33.48 -2.79
C TRP A 48 15.01 -34.40 -3.23
N ILE A 49 15.77 -34.00 -4.27
CA ILE A 49 16.88 -34.81 -4.81
C ILE A 49 18.18 -34.61 -4.03
N ASN A 50 18.51 -33.38 -3.63
CA ASN A 50 19.82 -33.02 -3.08
C ASN A 50 19.83 -32.76 -1.56
N GLY A 51 18.67 -32.77 -0.91
CA GLY A 51 18.51 -32.42 0.49
C GLY A 51 18.59 -30.90 0.76
N GLU A 52 18.19 -30.47 1.96
CA GLU A 52 18.14 -29.05 2.34
C GLU A 52 19.53 -28.44 2.62
N GLU A 53 20.55 -29.27 2.86
CA GLU A 53 21.89 -28.81 3.24
C GLU A 53 22.74 -28.33 2.06
N ARG A 54 22.38 -28.71 0.81
CA ARG A 54 23.19 -28.41 -0.37
C ARG A 54 22.71 -27.15 -1.07
N ARG A 55 23.57 -26.12 -1.11
CA ARG A 55 23.28 -24.83 -1.78
C ARG A 55 22.91 -25.04 -3.25
N MET A 56 21.75 -24.52 -3.65
CA MET A 56 21.25 -24.61 -5.02
C MET A 56 22.10 -23.75 -5.96
N PRO A 57 22.46 -24.23 -7.17
CA PRO A 57 23.14 -23.44 -8.18
C PRO A 57 22.37 -22.17 -8.52
N LEU A 58 23.08 -21.04 -8.63
CA LEU A 58 22.52 -19.72 -8.93
C LEU A 58 21.63 -19.70 -10.18
N ILE A 59 21.95 -20.51 -11.19
CA ILE A 59 21.18 -20.61 -12.43
C ILE A 59 19.81 -21.26 -12.19
N LEU A 60 19.72 -22.28 -11.33
CA LEU A 60 18.45 -22.92 -10.98
C LEU A 60 17.62 -22.08 -10.00
N LEU A 61 18.29 -21.24 -9.21
CA LEU A 61 17.64 -20.30 -8.32
C LEU A 61 17.06 -19.09 -9.07
N LEU A 62 17.84 -18.45 -9.94
CA LEU A 62 17.47 -17.18 -10.59
C LEU A 62 16.95 -17.35 -12.02
N GLY A 63 17.39 -18.37 -12.74
CA GLY A 63 16.98 -18.63 -14.14
C GLY A 63 15.46 -18.70 -14.31
N PRO A 64 14.73 -19.44 -13.46
CA PRO A 64 13.27 -19.49 -13.55
C PRO A 64 12.59 -18.13 -13.34
N PHE A 65 13.14 -17.24 -12.50
CA PHE A 65 12.58 -15.90 -12.30
C PHE A 65 12.79 -14.95 -13.47
N ILE A 66 13.78 -15.20 -14.32
CA ILE A 66 14.02 -14.40 -15.52
C ILE A 66 13.22 -14.99 -16.69
N ILE A 67 13.27 -16.30 -16.86
CA ILE A 67 12.69 -17.00 -18.02
C ILE A 67 11.15 -17.08 -17.90
N CYS A 68 10.61 -17.42 -16.73
CA CYS A 68 9.17 -17.66 -16.59
C CYS A 68 8.33 -16.40 -16.84
N PRO A 69 8.70 -15.18 -16.38
CA PRO A 69 7.95 -13.97 -16.72
C PRO A 69 8.00 -13.62 -18.21
N ILE A 70 9.14 -13.84 -18.88
CA ILE A 70 9.29 -13.61 -20.32
C ILE A 70 8.37 -14.56 -21.09
N VAL A 71 8.40 -15.86 -20.76
CA VAL A 71 7.54 -16.88 -21.38
C VAL A 71 6.07 -16.61 -21.08
N TYR A 72 5.74 -16.24 -19.84
CA TYR A 72 4.37 -15.90 -19.43
C TYR A 72 3.83 -14.69 -20.21
N TRP A 73 4.62 -13.63 -20.32
CA TRP A 73 4.24 -12.44 -21.07
C TRP A 73 4.12 -12.72 -22.57
N TRP A 74 5.04 -13.51 -23.12
CA TRP A 74 5.01 -13.94 -24.51
C TRP A 74 3.77 -14.78 -24.83
N LEU A 75 3.41 -15.73 -23.96
CA LEU A 75 2.21 -16.56 -24.08
C LEU A 75 0.91 -15.74 -24.00
N ILE A 76 0.86 -14.70 -23.17
CA ILE A 76 -0.27 -13.78 -23.12
C ILE A 76 -0.36 -12.98 -24.42
N HIS A 77 0.77 -12.52 -24.94
CA HIS A 77 0.83 -11.72 -26.16
C HIS A 77 0.42 -12.53 -27.40
N LEU A 78 0.91 -13.77 -27.52
CA LEU A 78 0.53 -14.73 -28.55
C LEU A 78 -0.97 -15.05 -28.54
N GLY A 79 -1.56 -15.19 -27.35
CA GLY A 79 -2.98 -15.52 -27.19
C GLY A 79 -3.91 -14.33 -27.08
N ARG A 80 -3.42 -13.09 -27.23
CA ARG A 80 -4.20 -11.88 -26.92
C ARG A 80 -5.47 -11.83 -27.78
N ARG A 81 -6.63 -11.71 -27.12
CA ARG A 81 -7.91 -11.59 -27.83
C ARG A 81 -8.01 -10.19 -28.43
N GLU A 82 -7.99 -10.09 -29.76
CA GLU A 82 -8.48 -8.88 -30.43
C GLU A 82 -9.99 -8.78 -30.19
N LEU A 83 -10.42 -7.72 -29.51
CA LEU A 83 -11.83 -7.43 -29.30
C LEU A 83 -12.38 -6.79 -30.58
N THR A 84 -12.88 -7.59 -31.51
CA THR A 84 -13.62 -7.09 -32.67
C THR A 84 -15.05 -6.71 -32.25
N PRO A 85 -15.62 -5.56 -32.68
CA PRO A 85 -16.89 -5.02 -32.15
C PRO A 85 -18.17 -5.82 -32.46
N GLU A 86 -18.09 -6.96 -33.14
CA GLU A 86 -19.23 -7.52 -33.88
C GLU A 86 -19.97 -8.69 -33.18
N GLN A 87 -19.51 -9.17 -32.02
CA GLN A 87 -20.16 -10.29 -31.31
C GLN A 87 -21.19 -9.86 -30.23
N ALA A 88 -21.76 -8.65 -30.35
CA ALA A 88 -22.77 -8.13 -29.42
C ALA A 88 -24.24 -8.39 -29.83
N LYS A 89 -24.52 -9.27 -30.80
CA LYS A 89 -25.87 -9.68 -31.22
C LYS A 89 -25.79 -11.18 -31.54
N THR A 90 -26.50 -12.12 -30.91
CA THR A 90 -27.98 -12.27 -30.76
C THR A 90 -28.31 -13.28 -29.64
N PRO A 91 -29.57 -13.32 -29.13
CA PRO A 91 -30.03 -14.08 -27.96
C PRO A 91 -30.77 -15.39 -28.32
N ASN A 92 -30.85 -16.34 -27.38
CA ASN A 92 -31.92 -17.35 -27.16
C ASN A 92 -31.42 -18.32 -26.05
N SER A 93 -32.05 -18.44 -24.88
CA SER A 93 -33.29 -19.19 -24.63
C SER A 93 -33.79 -18.96 -23.17
N PRO A 94 -35.05 -19.34 -22.85
CA PRO A 94 -35.86 -18.69 -21.82
C PRO A 94 -35.86 -19.41 -20.46
N VAL A 95 -36.25 -18.67 -19.41
CA VAL A 95 -37.21 -19.00 -18.32
C VAL A 95 -36.90 -18.09 -17.10
N ALA A 96 -37.84 -17.19 -16.82
CA ALA A 96 -38.01 -16.47 -15.53
C ALA A 96 -39.03 -17.27 -14.67
N PRO A 97 -39.27 -17.02 -13.36
CA PRO A 97 -39.07 -15.78 -12.57
C PRO A 97 -38.34 -16.06 -11.21
N GLN A 98 -37.96 -15.14 -10.31
CA GLN A 98 -38.30 -13.75 -10.01
C GLN A 98 -37.28 -13.22 -8.96
N ASN A 99 -36.94 -11.94 -9.11
CA ASN A 99 -36.76 -10.91 -8.07
C ASN A 99 -35.59 -10.89 -7.07
N LEU A 100 -34.93 -9.72 -7.14
CA LEU A 100 -34.17 -8.98 -6.12
C LEU A 100 -32.65 -9.21 -6.12
N ASN A 101 -31.95 -8.52 -7.03
CA ASN A 101 -31.04 -7.44 -6.64
C ASN A 101 -30.57 -6.66 -7.88
N GLY A 102 -30.68 -5.34 -7.79
CA GLY A 102 -30.55 -4.41 -8.90
C GLY A 102 -29.19 -4.45 -9.60
N ASP A 103 -29.28 -4.47 -10.93
CA ASP A 103 -28.19 -4.41 -11.87
C ASP A 103 -27.21 -3.28 -11.55
N ALA A 104 -25.95 -3.65 -11.33
CA ALA A 104 -24.82 -2.79 -11.65
C ALA A 104 -24.76 -2.66 -13.18
N GLN A 105 -25.64 -1.84 -13.77
CA GLN A 105 -25.51 -1.43 -15.16
C GLN A 105 -24.12 -0.80 -15.34
N LYS A 106 -23.34 -1.37 -16.25
CA LYS A 106 -22.11 -0.78 -16.80
C LYS A 106 -22.43 0.68 -17.18
N LEU A 107 -21.98 1.63 -16.37
CA LEU A 107 -22.16 3.06 -16.62
C LEU A 107 -21.31 3.45 -17.83
N SER A 108 -21.88 3.34 -19.02
CA SER A 108 -21.30 3.91 -20.23
C SER A 108 -21.68 5.39 -20.30
N VAL A 109 -20.73 6.26 -20.63
CA VAL A 109 -21.04 7.64 -20.99
C VAL A 109 -22.00 7.60 -22.17
N ARG A 110 -23.23 8.10 -22.00
CA ARG A 110 -24.09 8.40 -23.15
C ARG A 110 -23.36 9.48 -23.96
N PRO A 111 -23.14 9.28 -25.28
CA PRO A 111 -22.57 10.32 -26.14
C PRO A 111 -23.34 11.63 -25.94
N LEU A 112 -22.61 12.73 -25.70
CA LEU A 112 -23.19 14.05 -25.57
C LEU A 112 -23.92 14.39 -26.87
N SER A 113 -25.10 15.00 -26.78
CA SER A 113 -25.79 15.55 -27.94
C SER A 113 -24.96 16.68 -28.56
N SER A 114 -25.16 16.98 -29.85
CA SER A 114 -24.41 18.05 -30.52
C SER A 114 -24.57 19.42 -29.83
N GLN A 115 -25.71 19.66 -29.16
CA GLN A 115 -25.95 20.85 -28.35
C GLN A 115 -25.14 20.82 -27.04
N GLU A 116 -25.15 19.70 -26.32
CA GLU A 116 -24.32 19.52 -25.12
C GLU A 116 -22.82 19.62 -25.43
N GLU A 117 -22.36 19.14 -26.59
CA GLU A 117 -20.97 19.29 -27.01
C GLU A 117 -20.59 20.77 -27.23
N ALA A 118 -21.47 21.56 -27.87
CA ALA A 118 -21.25 22.99 -28.04
C ALA A 118 -21.19 23.73 -26.70
N ILE A 119 -22.08 23.39 -25.76
CA ILE A 119 -22.07 23.92 -24.39
C ILE A 119 -20.77 23.53 -23.68
N LEU A 120 -20.35 22.26 -23.79
CA LEU A 120 -19.10 21.78 -23.20
C LEU A 120 -17.89 22.55 -23.74
N ARG A 121 -17.81 22.79 -25.05
CA ARG A 121 -16.72 23.58 -25.66
C ARG A 121 -16.67 25.00 -25.10
N ASN A 122 -17.82 25.63 -24.84
CA ASN A 122 -17.90 26.96 -24.23
C ASN A 122 -17.41 26.99 -22.77
N CYS A 123 -17.37 25.83 -22.09
CA CYS A 123 -16.83 25.73 -20.72
C CYS A 123 -15.29 25.85 -20.66
N PHE A 124 -14.61 25.85 -21.82
CA PHE A 124 -13.14 25.96 -21.93
C PHE A 124 -12.72 27.29 -22.57
N PRO A 125 -12.50 28.37 -21.77
CA PRO A 125 -12.04 29.64 -22.30
C PRO A 125 -10.66 29.53 -22.95
N TRP A 126 -10.48 30.15 -24.12
CA TRP A 126 -9.23 30.07 -24.88
C TRP A 126 -8.01 30.56 -24.09
N SER A 127 -8.15 31.59 -23.24
CA SER A 127 -7.07 32.13 -22.40
C SER A 127 -6.63 31.19 -21.27
N ILE A 128 -7.47 30.22 -20.91
CA ILE A 128 -7.25 29.28 -19.81
C ILE A 128 -6.78 27.92 -20.35
N TYR A 129 -7.58 27.34 -21.24
CA TYR A 129 -7.31 26.05 -21.86
C TYR A 129 -7.89 26.02 -23.27
N TYR A 130 -7.01 25.89 -24.26
CA TYR A 130 -7.43 25.80 -25.65
C TYR A 130 -7.83 24.36 -25.98
N LEU A 131 -9.13 24.07 -25.92
CA LEU A 131 -9.70 22.77 -26.28
C LEU A 131 -9.58 22.53 -27.79
N GLN A 132 -8.95 21.44 -28.18
CA GLN A 132 -8.71 21.08 -29.58
C GLN A 132 -9.61 19.93 -30.02
N ASN A 133 -9.67 18.85 -29.24
CA ASN A 133 -10.38 17.64 -29.62
C ASN A 133 -11.13 17.03 -28.42
N LEU A 134 -12.26 16.40 -28.72
CA LEU A 134 -13.06 15.61 -27.79
C LEU A 134 -13.00 14.15 -28.23
N GLU A 135 -12.41 13.30 -27.39
CA GLU A 135 -12.28 11.88 -27.64
C GLU A 135 -13.24 11.11 -26.72
N TYR A 136 -14.25 10.48 -27.32
CA TYR A 136 -15.24 9.70 -26.60
C TYR A 136 -14.68 8.31 -26.27
N ARG A 137 -14.59 8.01 -24.98
CA ARG A 137 -14.29 6.67 -24.45
C ARG A 137 -15.54 6.10 -23.78
N PRO A 138 -15.66 4.76 -23.66
CA PRO A 138 -16.83 4.14 -23.04
C PRO A 138 -17.16 4.66 -21.63
N GLN A 139 -16.14 5.09 -20.87
CA GLN A 139 -16.25 5.50 -19.48
C GLN A 139 -15.89 6.97 -19.22
N ALA A 140 -15.44 7.71 -20.25
CA ALA A 140 -15.06 9.12 -20.08
C ALA A 140 -15.16 9.90 -21.41
N VAL A 141 -15.37 11.21 -21.33
CA VAL A 141 -15.10 12.14 -22.44
C VAL A 141 -13.75 12.80 -22.18
N ILE A 142 -12.78 12.54 -23.06
CA ILE A 142 -11.43 13.10 -22.94
C ILE A 142 -11.38 14.41 -23.74
N CYS A 143 -11.16 15.51 -23.03
CA CYS A 143 -11.01 16.86 -23.54
C CYS A 143 -9.52 17.17 -23.71
N ARG A 144 -9.00 17.00 -24.93
CA ARG A 144 -7.60 17.28 -25.27
C ARG A 144 -7.43 18.70 -25.78
N GLY A 145 -6.34 19.32 -25.40
CA GLY A 145 -6.05 20.71 -25.73
C GLY A 145 -4.70 21.16 -25.21
N SER A 146 -4.53 22.47 -25.09
CA SER A 146 -3.30 23.09 -24.59
C SER A 146 -3.60 24.03 -23.45
N LEU A 147 -2.96 23.77 -22.31
CA LEU A 147 -3.03 24.62 -21.13
C LEU A 147 -2.33 25.97 -21.41
N ARG A 148 -2.98 27.08 -21.06
CA ARG A 148 -2.47 28.45 -21.29
C ARG A 148 -2.36 29.30 -20.03
N SER A 149 -2.93 28.84 -18.93
CA SER A 149 -2.83 29.48 -17.61
C SER A 149 -2.20 28.54 -16.58
N ASN A 150 -2.10 28.99 -15.33
CA ASN A 150 -1.71 28.14 -14.21
C ASN A 150 -2.69 26.94 -14.07
N PRO A 151 -2.20 25.70 -13.85
CA PRO A 151 -3.03 24.50 -13.68
C PRO A 151 -4.14 24.62 -12.63
N GLU A 152 -3.85 25.27 -11.49
CA GLU A 152 -4.79 25.40 -10.38
C GLU A 152 -5.97 26.31 -10.75
N VAL A 153 -5.67 27.42 -11.44
CA VAL A 153 -6.67 28.36 -11.97
C VAL A 153 -7.48 27.68 -13.07
N ALA A 154 -6.82 26.97 -13.99
CA ALA A 154 -7.50 26.30 -15.09
C ALA A 154 -8.49 25.25 -14.60
N TYR A 155 -8.06 24.39 -13.67
CA TYR A 155 -8.91 23.38 -13.09
C TYR A 155 -10.13 24.00 -12.40
N LYS A 156 -9.92 25.02 -11.57
CA LYS A 156 -11.01 25.69 -10.85
C LYS A 156 -12.03 26.31 -11.81
N THR A 157 -11.57 27.09 -12.80
CA THR A 157 -12.47 27.76 -13.76
C THR A 157 -13.26 26.76 -14.61
N ILE A 158 -12.59 25.72 -15.13
CA ILE A 158 -13.26 24.72 -15.98
C ILE A 158 -14.24 23.89 -15.15
N LYS A 159 -13.86 23.54 -13.91
CA LYS A 159 -14.74 22.87 -12.98
C LYS A 159 -16.02 23.66 -12.72
N GLU A 160 -15.89 24.95 -12.34
CA GLU A 160 -17.02 25.84 -12.09
C GLU A 160 -17.92 26.00 -13.32
N ASN A 161 -17.33 26.14 -14.51
CA ASN A 161 -18.09 26.26 -15.76
C ASN A 161 -18.89 24.99 -16.08
N ILE A 162 -18.28 23.80 -15.92
CA ILE A 162 -18.94 22.53 -16.20
C ILE A 162 -20.02 22.25 -15.16
N GLU A 163 -19.74 22.47 -13.86
CA GLU A 163 -20.73 22.30 -12.79
C GLU A 163 -21.93 23.24 -12.97
N ALA A 164 -21.73 24.47 -13.47
CA ALA A 164 -22.82 25.39 -13.78
C ALA A 164 -23.76 24.89 -14.90
N GLN A 165 -23.24 24.15 -15.88
CA GLN A 165 -24.01 23.70 -17.05
C GLN A 165 -24.52 22.26 -16.92
N PHE A 166 -23.77 21.39 -16.24
CA PHE A 166 -24.02 19.96 -16.14
C PHE A 166 -24.24 19.47 -14.70
N SER A 167 -24.21 20.38 -13.71
CA SER A 167 -24.33 20.05 -12.28
C SER A 167 -23.31 18.96 -11.89
N ASP A 168 -23.66 18.08 -10.96
CA ASP A 168 -22.77 17.04 -10.46
C ASP A 168 -22.70 15.80 -11.37
N ARG A 169 -23.20 15.86 -12.61
CA ARG A 169 -23.29 14.70 -13.53
C ARG A 169 -21.94 14.08 -13.84
N PHE A 170 -20.86 14.85 -13.77
CA PHE A 170 -19.51 14.39 -14.12
C PHE A 170 -18.50 14.69 -13.02
N TYR A 171 -17.65 13.71 -12.71
CA TYR A 171 -16.36 13.99 -12.09
C TYR A 171 -15.40 14.52 -13.15
N ILE A 172 -14.74 15.63 -12.83
CA ILE A 172 -13.80 16.30 -13.71
C ILE A 172 -12.40 15.93 -13.23
N LEU A 173 -11.72 15.13 -14.03
CA LEU A 173 -10.33 14.75 -13.81
C LEU A 173 -9.45 15.66 -14.66
N PHE A 174 -8.33 16.09 -14.11
CA PHE A 174 -7.31 16.87 -14.80
C PHE A 174 -5.97 16.18 -14.62
N GLN A 175 -5.45 15.62 -15.70
CA GLN A 175 -4.36 14.65 -15.70
C GLN A 175 -3.38 14.94 -16.84
N GLU A 176 -2.22 14.28 -16.81
CA GLU A 176 -1.22 14.34 -17.88
C GLU A 176 -1.22 13.04 -18.69
N ASP A 177 -1.06 13.15 -20.00
CA ASP A 177 -0.86 11.99 -20.86
C ASP A 177 0.59 11.45 -20.77
N PHE A 178 0.87 10.36 -21.48
CA PHE A 178 2.22 9.76 -21.53
C PHE A 178 3.31 10.68 -22.11
N THR A 179 2.92 11.80 -22.73
CA THR A 179 3.83 12.81 -23.25
C THR A 179 3.97 14.02 -22.32
N GLY A 180 3.33 13.98 -21.14
CA GLY A 180 3.30 15.07 -20.17
C GLY A 180 2.34 16.21 -20.55
N LYS A 181 1.44 16.00 -21.53
CA LYS A 181 0.48 17.04 -21.93
C LYS A 181 -0.78 16.95 -21.07
N PRO A 182 -1.23 18.07 -20.48
CA PRO A 182 -2.40 18.07 -19.61
C PRO A 182 -3.70 17.99 -20.40
N PHE A 183 -4.62 17.14 -19.93
CA PHE A 183 -5.96 16.95 -20.49
C PHE A 183 -7.02 16.86 -19.39
N PHE A 184 -8.25 17.21 -19.75
CA PHE A 184 -9.41 17.02 -18.87
C PHE A 184 -10.15 15.74 -19.26
N ALA A 185 -10.65 14.99 -18.30
CA ALA A 185 -11.53 13.86 -18.54
C ALA A 185 -12.80 14.00 -17.70
N LEU A 186 -13.95 13.96 -18.37
CA LEU A 186 -15.26 13.95 -17.74
C LEU A 186 -15.69 12.49 -17.58
N VAL A 187 -15.72 12.02 -16.34
CA VAL A 187 -16.17 10.68 -15.98
C VAL A 187 -17.59 10.80 -15.42
N PRO A 188 -18.56 9.96 -15.83
CA PRO A 188 -19.89 9.97 -15.23
C PRO A 188 -19.77 9.85 -13.72
N ASN A 189 -20.49 10.68 -12.99
CA ASN A 189 -20.64 10.54 -11.56
C ASN A 189 -21.85 9.64 -11.30
N PRO A 190 -21.67 8.32 -11.06
CA PRO A 190 -22.80 7.42 -10.78
C PRO A 190 -23.54 7.76 -9.49
N GLN A 191 -22.97 8.63 -8.65
CA GLN A 191 -23.49 9.01 -7.35
C GLN A 191 -24.28 10.32 -7.40
N ALA A 192 -24.22 11.09 -8.51
CA ALA A 192 -24.94 12.35 -8.71
C ALA A 192 -26.46 12.24 -8.55
N HIS A 193 -27.03 11.06 -8.80
CA HIS A 193 -28.46 10.78 -8.59
C HIS A 193 -28.80 10.22 -7.19
N ARG A 194 -27.81 9.90 -6.35
CA ARG A 194 -27.99 9.31 -5.00
C ARG A 194 -27.57 10.23 -3.85
N ASP A 195 -27.11 11.44 -4.13
CA ASP A 195 -26.63 12.38 -3.10
C ASP A 195 -27.72 12.79 -2.09
N ALA A 196 -29.00 12.74 -2.47
CA ALA A 196 -30.12 12.95 -1.56
C ALA A 196 -30.28 11.82 -0.50
N LEU A 197 -29.91 10.57 -0.82
CA LEU A 197 -29.99 9.44 0.11
C LEU A 197 -28.71 9.27 0.94
N ARG A 198 -27.55 9.67 0.39
CA ARG A 198 -26.23 9.37 0.97
C ARG A 198 -25.75 10.39 2.01
N ASN A 199 -26.32 11.60 2.03
CA ASN A 199 -26.17 12.51 3.18
C ASN A 199 -26.75 11.91 4.48
N SER A 200 -27.47 10.79 4.41
CA SER A 200 -27.96 10.03 5.58
C SER A 200 -27.05 8.87 6.02
N GLU A 201 -26.05 8.46 5.22
CA GLU A 201 -25.13 7.40 5.65
C GLU A 201 -24.16 7.94 6.70
N THR A 202 -24.35 7.52 7.96
CA THR A 202 -23.43 7.82 9.06
C THR A 202 -22.09 7.11 8.80
N LEU A 203 -21.12 7.84 8.24
CA LEU A 203 -19.75 7.37 8.01
C LEU A 203 -19.02 7.04 9.32
N THR A 204 -19.40 7.73 10.39
CA THR A 204 -18.88 7.53 11.74
C THR A 204 -19.74 6.49 12.45
N ARG A 205 -19.21 5.27 12.63
CA ARG A 205 -19.83 4.22 13.44
C ARG A 205 -19.03 4.05 14.74
N PRO A 206 -19.18 4.95 15.72
CA PRO A 206 -18.33 4.97 16.91
C PRO A 206 -18.43 3.68 17.74
N GLY A 207 -19.61 3.07 17.83
CA GLY A 207 -19.79 1.79 18.51
C GLY A 207 -19.00 0.64 17.87
N LEU A 208 -18.97 0.58 16.53
CA LEU A 208 -18.15 -0.41 15.81
C LEU A 208 -16.66 -0.14 15.99
N ALA A 209 -16.23 1.13 15.89
CA ALA A 209 -14.84 1.51 16.11
C ALA A 209 -14.37 1.14 17.52
N LEU A 210 -15.18 1.45 18.54
CA LEU A 210 -14.88 1.10 19.93
C LEU A 210 -14.86 -0.42 20.15
N ALA A 211 -15.82 -1.16 19.59
CA ALA A 211 -15.82 -2.62 19.68
C ALA A 211 -14.56 -3.24 19.06
N LEU A 212 -14.19 -2.80 17.85
CA LEU A 212 -12.97 -3.26 17.18
C LEU A 212 -11.70 -2.86 17.96
N LEU A 213 -11.66 -1.66 18.53
CA LEU A 213 -10.57 -1.22 19.41
C LEU A 213 -10.44 -2.16 20.62
N LEU A 214 -11.52 -2.45 21.33
CA LEU A 214 -11.50 -3.31 22.52
C LEU A 214 -11.11 -4.76 22.19
N VAL A 215 -11.64 -5.31 21.10
CA VAL A 215 -11.26 -6.67 20.64
C VAL A 215 -9.79 -6.70 20.24
N THR A 216 -9.31 -5.66 19.56
CA THR A 216 -7.88 -5.57 19.17
C THR A 216 -6.98 -5.41 20.39
N LEU A 217 -7.40 -4.64 21.39
CA LEU A 217 -6.67 -4.52 22.66
C LEU A 217 -6.54 -5.89 23.33
N PHE A 218 -7.61 -6.67 23.35
CA PHE A 218 -7.58 -8.02 23.89
C PHE A 218 -6.63 -8.94 23.12
N THR A 219 -6.75 -9.02 21.79
CA THR A 219 -5.86 -9.89 20.97
C THR A 219 -4.39 -9.46 21.06
N THR A 220 -4.13 -8.16 21.07
CA THR A 220 -2.78 -7.62 21.21
C THR A 220 -2.21 -7.84 22.61
N THR A 221 -3.05 -7.85 23.65
CA THR A 221 -2.61 -8.16 25.03
C THR A 221 -2.20 -9.63 25.14
N ILE A 222 -2.89 -10.55 24.47
CA ILE A 222 -2.50 -11.98 24.43
C ILE A 222 -1.10 -12.13 23.83
N ILE A 223 -0.87 -11.55 22.65
CA ILE A 223 0.44 -11.60 21.99
C ILE A 223 1.51 -10.87 22.83
N GLY A 224 1.15 -9.75 23.47
CA GLY A 224 2.06 -9.05 24.38
C GLY A 224 2.50 -9.91 25.57
N ALA A 225 1.62 -10.78 26.09
CA ALA A 225 1.95 -11.68 27.18
C ALA A 225 2.92 -12.77 26.71
N GLU A 226 2.75 -13.29 25.50
CA GLU A 226 3.72 -14.21 24.88
C GLU A 226 5.09 -13.56 24.69
N ILE A 227 5.14 -12.32 24.19
CA ILE A 227 6.39 -11.53 24.07
C ILE A 227 7.03 -11.27 25.45
N ALA A 228 6.22 -11.14 26.50
CA ALA A 228 6.69 -11.03 27.88
C ALA A 228 7.07 -12.39 28.50
N ASN A 229 7.20 -13.46 27.71
CA ASN A 229 7.54 -14.82 28.14
C ASN A 229 6.52 -15.45 29.13
N VAL A 230 5.26 -15.00 29.10
CA VAL A 230 4.18 -15.59 29.90
C VAL A 230 3.65 -16.84 29.20
N THR A 231 3.73 -17.99 29.88
CA THR A 231 3.23 -19.26 29.33
C THR A 231 1.71 -19.39 29.45
N GLU A 232 1.09 -20.14 28.55
CA GLU A 232 -0.36 -20.45 28.64
C GLU A 232 -0.76 -21.09 29.97
N ALA A 233 0.12 -21.92 30.55
CA ALA A 233 -0.11 -22.55 31.84
C ALA A 233 -0.17 -21.51 32.98
N ALA A 234 0.67 -20.47 32.90
CA ALA A 234 0.65 -19.35 33.86
C ALA A 234 -0.63 -18.52 33.74
N VAL A 235 -1.14 -18.30 32.52
CA VAL A 235 -2.42 -17.59 32.31
C VAL A 235 -3.60 -18.42 32.81
N LYS A 236 -3.58 -19.76 32.60
CA LYS A 236 -4.64 -20.66 33.09
C LYS A 236 -4.70 -20.71 34.62
N SER A 237 -3.54 -20.67 35.29
CA SER A 237 -3.47 -20.69 36.76
C SER A 237 -3.75 -19.33 37.39
N ASN A 238 -3.32 -18.25 36.74
CA ASN A 238 -3.58 -16.88 37.15
C ASN A 238 -3.95 -16.01 35.94
N PRO A 239 -5.25 -15.76 35.69
CA PRO A 239 -5.69 -14.90 34.59
C PRO A 239 -5.09 -13.48 34.63
N GLY A 240 -4.69 -13.00 35.82
CA GLY A 240 -4.00 -11.71 35.97
C GLY A 240 -2.63 -11.65 35.29
N ALA A 241 -2.00 -12.79 34.99
CA ALA A 241 -0.73 -12.84 34.24
C ALA A 241 -0.87 -12.24 32.82
N LEU A 242 -2.07 -12.24 32.25
CA LEU A 242 -2.36 -11.62 30.96
C LEU A 242 -2.07 -10.11 30.95
N LEU A 243 -2.19 -9.45 32.11
CA LEU A 243 -1.92 -8.01 32.24
C LEU A 243 -0.45 -7.65 31.97
N GLN A 244 0.47 -8.62 32.02
CA GLN A 244 1.87 -8.40 31.65
C GLN A 244 2.05 -8.09 30.16
N GLY A 245 1.08 -8.47 29.30
CA GLY A 245 1.06 -8.11 27.90
C GLY A 245 0.49 -6.72 27.60
N LEU A 246 -0.15 -6.08 28.59
CA LEU A 246 -0.83 -4.80 28.41
C LEU A 246 0.12 -3.65 28.00
N PRO A 247 1.35 -3.52 28.54
CA PRO A 247 2.29 -2.48 28.11
C PRO A 247 2.59 -2.54 26.60
N TYR A 248 2.84 -3.74 26.06
CA TYR A 248 3.02 -3.94 24.61
C TYR A 248 1.78 -3.49 23.83
N ALA A 249 0.60 -3.97 24.24
CA ALA A 249 -0.64 -3.70 23.55
C ALA A 249 -0.99 -2.21 23.52
N LEU A 250 -0.88 -1.52 24.65
CA LEU A 250 -1.16 -0.08 24.74
C LEU A 250 -0.18 0.73 23.90
N SER A 251 1.12 0.41 23.95
CA SER A 251 2.14 1.09 23.13
C SER A 251 1.89 0.90 21.64
N LEU A 252 1.71 -0.35 21.18
CA LEU A 252 1.50 -0.64 19.77
C LEU A 252 0.19 -0.02 19.25
N MET A 253 -0.90 -0.16 19.99
CA MET A 253 -2.18 0.41 19.60
C MET A 253 -2.18 1.94 19.58
N THR A 254 -1.44 2.58 20.49
CA THR A 254 -1.30 4.03 20.48
C THR A 254 -0.53 4.51 19.25
N ILE A 255 0.56 3.81 18.88
CA ILE A 255 1.33 4.12 17.67
C ILE A 255 0.45 3.99 16.42
N LEU A 256 -0.21 2.85 16.24
CA LEU A 256 -1.07 2.58 15.08
C LEU A 256 -2.31 3.50 15.05
N GLY A 257 -2.90 3.74 16.22
CA GLY A 257 -4.06 4.63 16.34
C GLY A 257 -3.73 6.07 15.98
N ILE A 258 -2.58 6.59 16.44
CA ILE A 258 -2.16 7.95 16.11
C ILE A 258 -1.73 8.06 14.65
N HIS A 259 -1.15 7.01 14.07
CA HIS A 259 -0.87 6.93 12.64
C HIS A 259 -2.15 7.14 11.81
N GLU A 260 -3.18 6.31 12.03
CA GLU A 260 -4.45 6.45 11.31
C GLU A 260 -5.20 7.74 11.64
N LEU A 261 -5.08 8.22 12.88
CA LEU A 261 -5.66 9.51 13.27
C LEU A 261 -4.98 10.67 12.51
N GLY A 262 -3.68 10.56 12.21
CA GLY A 262 -2.95 11.50 11.37
C GLY A 262 -3.57 11.60 9.97
N HIS A 263 -3.81 10.47 9.31
CA HIS A 263 -4.53 10.43 8.03
C HIS A 263 -5.93 11.01 8.14
N TYR A 264 -6.69 10.62 9.18
CA TYR A 264 -8.06 11.08 9.40
C TYR A 264 -8.15 12.61 9.53
N LEU A 265 -7.31 13.21 10.38
CA LEU A 265 -7.30 14.65 10.62
C LEU A 265 -6.85 15.43 9.37
N ALA A 266 -5.86 14.93 8.63
CA ALA A 266 -5.44 15.52 7.36
C ALA A 266 -6.56 15.44 6.31
N ALA A 267 -7.23 14.29 6.19
CA ALA A 267 -8.35 14.11 5.27
C ALA A 267 -9.52 15.05 5.60
N GLN A 268 -9.84 15.22 6.89
CA GLN A 268 -10.86 16.18 7.34
C GLN A 268 -10.53 17.62 6.96
N ARG A 269 -9.27 18.05 7.09
CA ARG A 269 -8.82 19.40 6.67
C ARG A 269 -9.11 19.66 5.19
N TYR A 270 -8.98 18.63 4.36
CA TYR A 270 -9.26 18.69 2.93
C TYR A 270 -10.71 18.35 2.55
N LYS A 271 -11.60 18.18 3.54
CA LYS A 271 -13.02 17.81 3.34
C LYS A 271 -13.20 16.49 2.57
N ILE A 272 -12.23 15.58 2.68
CA ILE A 272 -12.30 14.24 2.13
C ILE A 272 -13.17 13.41 3.08
N ARG A 273 -14.19 12.74 2.54
CA ARG A 273 -15.10 11.89 3.32
C ARG A 273 -14.36 10.61 3.71
N THR A 274 -14.16 10.38 5.00
CA THR A 274 -13.48 9.20 5.54
C THR A 274 -14.29 8.55 6.66
N THR A 275 -14.03 7.26 6.93
CA THR A 275 -14.52 6.60 8.14
C THR A 275 -13.66 6.95 9.35
N LEU A 276 -14.15 6.62 10.55
CA LEU A 276 -13.26 6.55 11.72
C LEU A 276 -12.18 5.46 11.51
N PRO A 277 -11.03 5.57 12.19
CA PRO A 277 -10.04 4.50 12.23
C PRO A 277 -10.64 3.21 12.79
N TYR A 278 -10.55 2.13 12.01
CA TYR A 278 -10.97 0.80 12.43
C TYR A 278 -9.74 -0.09 12.61
N PHE A 279 -9.56 -0.60 13.82
CA PHE A 279 -8.54 -1.61 14.10
C PHE A 279 -8.96 -2.98 13.56
N ILE A 280 -7.99 -3.77 13.11
CA ILE A 280 -8.21 -5.12 12.59
C ILE A 280 -7.65 -6.14 13.61
N PRO A 281 -8.51 -6.73 14.46
CA PRO A 281 -8.06 -7.68 15.48
C PRO A 281 -7.64 -9.01 14.87
N VAL A 282 -6.52 -9.54 15.34
CA VAL A 282 -5.98 -10.83 14.89
C VAL A 282 -5.34 -11.54 16.08
N PRO A 283 -5.74 -12.78 16.45
CA PRO A 283 -5.20 -13.48 17.61
C PRO A 283 -3.84 -14.17 17.34
N PHE A 284 -3.06 -13.69 16.37
CA PHE A 284 -1.77 -14.24 15.97
C PHE A 284 -0.88 -13.12 15.41
N PHE A 285 0.37 -13.45 15.06
CA PHE A 285 1.36 -12.51 14.53
C PHE A 285 1.65 -11.36 15.51
N LEU A 286 1.18 -10.13 15.25
CA LEU A 286 1.38 -8.97 16.12
C LEU A 286 0.18 -8.68 17.05
N GLY A 287 -0.87 -9.50 16.99
CA GLY A 287 -2.13 -9.24 17.71
C GLY A 287 -3.10 -8.33 16.96
N THR A 288 -2.66 -7.77 15.82
CA THR A 288 -3.40 -6.87 14.95
C THR A 288 -2.80 -6.86 13.54
N PHE A 289 -3.61 -6.59 12.51
CA PHE A 289 -3.11 -6.21 11.18
C PHE A 289 -2.93 -4.70 11.00
N GLY A 290 -3.12 -3.92 12.06
CA GLY A 290 -3.09 -2.47 12.02
C GLY A 290 -4.46 -1.86 12.24
N ALA A 291 -4.58 -0.62 11.84
CA ALA A 291 -5.84 0.07 11.69
C ALA A 291 -5.91 0.67 10.28
N PHE A 292 -7.11 1.03 9.83
CA PHE A 292 -7.27 1.69 8.55
C PHE A 292 -8.41 2.69 8.61
N ILE A 293 -8.31 3.74 7.79
CA ILE A 293 -9.44 4.58 7.40
C ILE A 293 -9.87 4.24 5.97
N GLN A 294 -11.18 4.35 5.69
CA GLN A 294 -11.69 4.18 4.34
C GLN A 294 -12.05 5.54 3.75
N MET A 295 -11.36 5.92 2.65
CA MET A 295 -11.74 7.08 1.84
C MET A 295 -12.99 6.78 1.02
N ARG A 296 -13.98 7.68 1.06
CA ARG A 296 -15.30 7.54 0.44
C ARG A 296 -15.59 8.62 -0.62
N SER A 297 -14.62 9.50 -0.85
CA SER A 297 -14.62 10.53 -1.89
C SER A 297 -13.21 10.65 -2.50
N PRO A 298 -13.09 11.03 -3.77
CA PRO A 298 -11.79 11.21 -4.44
C PRO A 298 -10.97 12.35 -3.82
N VAL A 299 -9.65 12.25 -3.92
CA VAL A 299 -8.72 13.27 -3.42
C VAL A 299 -8.73 14.48 -4.37
N PRO A 300 -8.85 15.72 -3.86
CA PRO A 300 -9.11 16.89 -4.72
C PRO A 300 -7.92 17.32 -5.58
N ASN A 301 -6.69 17.18 -5.08
CA ASN A 301 -5.46 17.58 -5.77
C ASN A 301 -4.23 16.90 -5.15
N ARG A 302 -3.08 16.98 -5.84
CA ARG A 302 -1.80 16.41 -5.37
C ARG A 302 -1.31 16.97 -4.03
N LYS A 303 -1.62 18.23 -3.70
CA LYS A 303 -1.26 18.83 -2.38
C LYS A 303 -2.01 18.11 -1.24
N ALA A 304 -3.30 17.82 -1.43
CA ALA A 304 -4.10 17.06 -0.49
C ALA A 304 -3.64 15.60 -0.41
N LEU A 305 -3.30 14.99 -1.54
CA LEU A 305 -2.75 13.62 -1.59
C LEU A 305 -1.48 13.52 -0.74
N PHE A 306 -0.54 14.45 -0.94
CA PHE A 306 0.70 14.52 -0.18
C PHE A 306 0.46 14.68 1.31
N ASP A 307 -0.34 15.69 1.70
CA ASP A 307 -0.54 16.03 3.11
C ASP A 307 -1.25 14.89 3.87
N VAL A 308 -2.19 14.20 3.23
CA VAL A 308 -2.83 13.02 3.83
C VAL A 308 -1.83 11.87 3.95
N ALA A 309 -1.06 11.59 2.90
CA ALA A 309 -0.10 10.49 2.88
C ALA A 309 1.02 10.65 3.90
N ILE A 310 1.60 11.85 4.05
CA ILE A 310 2.71 12.06 4.99
C ILE A 310 2.26 12.15 6.46
N ALA A 311 1.01 12.56 6.71
CA ALA A 311 0.53 12.82 8.07
C ALA A 311 0.53 11.57 8.96
N GLY A 312 0.09 10.43 8.45
CA GLY A 312 0.03 9.19 9.23
C GLY A 312 1.41 8.66 9.63
N PRO A 313 2.32 8.38 8.67
CA PRO A 313 3.69 7.94 8.96
C PRO A 313 4.44 8.86 9.90
N LEU A 314 4.33 10.19 9.73
CA LEU A 314 5.01 11.15 10.59
C LEU A 314 4.43 11.16 12.02
N ALA A 315 3.10 11.18 12.16
CA ALA A 315 2.45 11.17 13.47
C ALA A 315 2.75 9.87 14.24
N GLY A 316 2.62 8.73 13.58
CA GLY A 316 2.96 7.43 14.16
C GLY A 316 4.44 7.34 14.54
N PHE A 317 5.35 7.83 13.70
CA PHE A 317 6.78 7.82 13.96
C PHE A 317 7.17 8.69 15.16
N ILE A 318 6.64 9.91 15.26
CA ILE A 318 6.89 10.82 16.39
C ILE A 318 6.53 10.16 17.72
N VAL A 319 5.40 9.44 17.76
CA VAL A 319 4.95 8.71 18.96
C VAL A 319 5.76 7.44 19.20
N THR A 320 6.25 6.81 18.15
CA THR A 320 7.08 5.61 18.25
C THR A 320 8.39 5.88 18.99
N ILE A 321 9.03 7.03 18.75
CA ILE A 321 10.32 7.39 19.35
C ILE A 321 10.34 7.31 20.88
N PRO A 322 9.44 7.98 21.64
CA PRO A 322 9.46 7.91 23.10
C PRO A 322 9.18 6.50 23.65
N PHE A 323 8.26 5.74 23.05
CA PHE A 323 8.02 4.36 23.46
C PHE A 323 9.24 3.47 23.21
N LEU A 324 9.88 3.62 22.04
CA LEU A 324 11.07 2.87 21.70
C LEU A 324 12.23 3.21 22.63
N ILE A 325 12.49 4.49 22.89
CA ILE A 325 13.54 4.93 23.81
C ILE A 325 13.31 4.38 25.22
N TRP A 326 12.08 4.51 25.74
CA TRP A 326 11.73 4.01 27.06
C TRP A 326 11.85 2.48 27.12
N GLY A 327 11.37 1.77 26.10
CA GLY A 327 11.49 0.33 26.01
C GLY A 327 12.95 -0.14 25.96
N LEU A 328 13.78 0.51 25.14
CA LEU A 328 15.21 0.19 25.04
C LEU A 328 15.94 0.43 26.37
N ALA A 329 15.58 1.48 27.12
CA ALA A 329 16.14 1.75 28.43
C ALA A 329 15.78 0.67 29.48
N ASN A 330 14.69 -0.07 29.27
CA ASN A 330 14.26 -1.21 30.09
C ASN A 330 14.63 -2.57 29.49
N SER A 331 15.35 -2.58 28.36
CA SER A 331 15.81 -3.80 27.69
C SER A 331 17.14 -4.26 28.28
N SER A 332 17.47 -5.55 28.11
CA SER A 332 18.71 -6.12 28.61
C SER A 332 19.69 -6.43 27.47
N VAL A 333 20.98 -6.43 27.78
CA VAL A 333 22.05 -6.71 26.83
C VAL A 333 22.41 -8.19 26.94
N VAL A 334 22.43 -8.88 25.79
CA VAL A 334 22.76 -10.30 25.70
C VAL A 334 23.91 -10.54 24.73
N THR A 335 24.55 -11.70 24.82
CA THR A 335 25.64 -12.07 23.90
C THR A 335 25.12 -12.26 22.48
N LEU A 336 25.81 -11.68 21.50
CA LEU A 336 25.50 -11.89 20.09
C LEU A 336 25.71 -13.36 19.72
N SER A 337 24.75 -13.95 19.03
CA SER A 337 24.77 -15.33 18.56
C SER A 337 24.42 -15.41 17.07
N GLU A 338 24.63 -16.57 16.45
CA GLU A 338 24.20 -16.80 15.05
C GLU A 338 22.69 -16.69 14.86
N LYS A 339 21.91 -16.84 15.94
CA LYS A 339 20.44 -16.69 15.94
C LYS A 339 20.01 -15.23 16.10
N SER A 340 20.93 -14.31 16.38
CA SER A 340 20.61 -12.90 16.58
C SER A 340 20.30 -12.23 15.24
N ASN A 341 19.05 -11.79 15.08
CA ASN A 341 18.56 -11.20 13.85
C ASN A 341 17.44 -10.18 14.14
N MET A 342 16.88 -9.55 13.11
CA MET A 342 15.88 -8.49 13.30
C MET A 342 14.48 -8.99 13.71
N LEU A 343 14.20 -10.28 13.56
CA LEU A 343 12.92 -10.92 13.92
C LEU A 343 12.97 -11.64 15.28
N ASN A 344 14.13 -11.74 15.90
CA ASN A 344 14.32 -12.38 17.20
C ASN A 344 14.37 -11.31 18.30
N PHE A 345 13.29 -11.15 19.07
CA PHE A 345 13.20 -10.08 20.07
C PHE A 345 14.04 -10.34 21.32
N ASP A 346 14.28 -11.60 21.68
CA ASP A 346 15.14 -11.99 22.82
C ASP A 346 16.63 -11.83 22.50
N SER A 347 16.98 -11.69 21.22
CA SER A 347 18.36 -11.52 20.74
C SER A 347 18.39 -10.62 19.50
N PHE A 348 17.83 -9.42 19.66
CA PHE A 348 17.67 -8.46 18.60
C PHE A 348 19.01 -7.80 18.25
N ASN A 349 19.36 -7.82 16.96
CA ASN A 349 20.54 -7.13 16.47
C ASN A 349 20.12 -5.79 15.83
N PRO A 350 20.42 -4.62 16.41
CA PRO A 350 19.98 -3.34 15.86
C PRO A 350 20.73 -2.91 14.58
N ARG A 351 21.84 -3.58 14.22
CA ARG A 351 22.76 -3.14 13.15
C ARG A 351 22.21 -3.22 11.73
N PHE A 352 21.13 -3.98 11.50
CA PHE A 352 20.50 -4.03 10.16
C PHE A 352 19.90 -2.68 9.75
N SER A 353 19.70 -1.76 10.71
CA SER A 353 19.07 -0.45 10.50
C SER A 353 19.92 0.65 11.14
N LEU A 354 20.22 1.70 10.37
CA LEU A 354 20.90 2.91 10.85
C LEU A 354 20.12 3.53 12.01
N LEU A 355 18.81 3.73 11.85
CA LEU A 355 17.97 4.34 12.87
C LEU A 355 17.97 3.51 14.16
N MET A 356 17.75 2.18 14.06
CA MET A 356 17.74 1.32 15.24
C MET A 356 19.09 1.31 15.95
N THR A 357 20.19 1.32 15.20
CA THR A 357 21.54 1.39 15.77
C THR A 357 21.75 2.69 16.54
N LEU A 358 21.38 3.84 15.94
CA LEU A 358 21.53 5.14 16.57
C LEU A 358 20.68 5.28 17.83
N LEU A 359 19.40 4.88 17.78
CA LEU A 359 18.52 4.92 18.94
C LEU A 359 19.01 3.97 20.05
N SER A 360 19.39 2.74 19.71
CA SER A 360 19.92 1.78 20.68
C SER A 360 21.23 2.26 21.31
N LYS A 361 22.11 2.90 20.52
CA LYS A 361 23.36 3.47 21.05
C LYS A 361 23.10 4.67 21.95
N LEU A 362 22.14 5.52 21.58
CA LEU A 362 21.74 6.69 22.36
C LEU A 362 21.18 6.26 23.73
N THR A 363 20.42 5.18 23.78
CA THR A 363 19.79 4.70 25.03
C THR A 363 20.70 3.83 25.89
N LEU A 364 21.41 2.87 25.28
CA LEU A 364 22.23 1.88 26.00
C LEU A 364 23.69 2.32 26.18
N GLY A 365 24.14 3.35 25.46
CA GLY A 365 25.47 3.94 25.62
C GLY A 365 26.60 2.95 25.44
N SER A 366 27.45 2.82 26.46
CA SER A 366 28.61 1.91 26.46
C SER A 366 28.24 0.44 26.58
N ALA A 367 27.01 0.10 27.00
CA ALA A 367 26.55 -1.28 27.08
C ALA A 367 26.38 -1.93 25.69
N LEU A 368 26.08 -1.13 24.66
CA LEU A 368 25.97 -1.60 23.28
C LEU A 368 27.36 -1.63 22.61
N THR A 369 27.92 -2.83 22.47
CA THR A 369 29.23 -3.11 21.88
C THR A 369 29.13 -4.05 20.65
N ALA A 370 30.23 -4.24 19.93
CA ALA A 370 30.33 -5.09 18.72
C ALA A 370 29.75 -6.52 18.87
N ASN A 371 29.87 -7.12 20.06
CA ASN A 371 29.54 -8.53 20.29
C ASN A 371 28.26 -8.74 21.11
N VAL A 372 27.39 -7.73 21.13
CA VAL A 372 26.17 -7.69 21.93
C VAL A 372 24.92 -7.60 21.03
N ALA A 373 23.87 -8.31 21.44
CA ALA A 373 22.49 -8.16 20.99
C ALA A 373 21.61 -7.66 22.15
N ILE A 374 20.36 -7.33 21.86
CA ILE A 374 19.42 -6.76 22.83
C ILE A 374 18.26 -7.72 23.04
N ASP A 375 17.99 -8.07 24.29
CA ASP A 375 16.75 -8.71 24.70
C ASP A 375 15.72 -7.60 24.96
N LEU A 376 14.79 -7.46 24.02
CA LEU A 376 13.89 -6.32 23.94
C LEU A 376 12.76 -6.43 24.96
N HIS A 377 12.62 -5.40 25.79
CA HIS A 377 11.42 -5.21 26.59
C HIS A 377 10.17 -5.15 25.68
N PRO A 378 8.98 -5.66 26.10
CA PRO A 378 7.79 -5.67 25.26
C PRO A 378 7.41 -4.30 24.67
N VAL A 379 7.60 -3.21 25.43
CA VAL A 379 7.39 -1.84 24.90
C VAL A 379 8.42 -1.45 23.83
N ALA A 380 9.67 -1.94 23.94
CA ALA A 380 10.69 -1.75 22.90
C ALA A 380 10.31 -2.50 21.62
N VAL A 381 9.74 -3.71 21.75
CA VAL A 381 9.19 -4.47 20.63
C VAL A 381 8.08 -3.68 19.95
N ALA A 382 7.12 -3.12 20.71
CA ALA A 382 6.07 -2.27 20.15
C ALA A 382 6.63 -1.04 19.42
N GLY A 383 7.65 -0.38 19.99
CA GLY A 383 8.35 0.72 19.34
C GLY A 383 9.08 0.31 18.06
N TYR A 384 9.74 -0.84 18.06
CA TYR A 384 10.40 -1.39 16.88
C TYR A 384 9.37 -1.72 15.77
N LEU A 385 8.24 -2.31 16.13
CA LEU A 385 7.14 -2.55 15.21
C LEU A 385 6.55 -1.24 14.66
N GLY A 386 6.50 -0.18 15.47
CA GLY A 386 6.15 1.17 15.00
C GLY A 386 7.10 1.68 13.92
N VAL A 387 8.42 1.51 14.11
CA VAL A 387 9.43 1.86 13.10
C VAL A 387 9.25 1.04 11.82
N ILE A 388 8.96 -0.26 11.95
CA ILE A 388 8.63 -1.14 10.83
C ILE A 388 7.41 -0.64 10.06
N VAL A 389 6.31 -0.34 10.76
CA VAL A 389 5.05 0.10 10.12
C VAL A 389 5.27 1.41 9.39
N THR A 390 5.99 2.37 10.00
CA THR A 390 6.39 3.61 9.32
C THR A 390 7.19 3.32 8.05
N ALA A 391 8.21 2.45 8.10
CA ALA A 391 9.00 2.12 6.92
C ALA A 391 8.18 1.43 5.82
N LEU A 392 7.33 0.47 6.18
CA LEU A 392 6.43 -0.19 5.25
C LEU A 392 5.53 0.82 4.54
N ASN A 393 4.89 1.70 5.30
CA ASN A 393 4.00 2.71 4.73
C ASN A 393 4.77 3.74 3.89
N LEU A 394 6.01 4.08 4.23
CA LEU A 394 6.84 4.99 3.45
C LEU A 394 7.48 4.34 2.20
N MET A 395 7.36 3.03 1.99
CA MET A 395 7.85 2.41 0.75
C MET A 395 7.17 3.06 -0.47
N PRO A 396 7.92 3.46 -1.50
CA PRO A 396 7.39 4.23 -2.62
C PRO A 396 6.66 3.33 -3.63
N VAL A 397 5.61 2.62 -3.20
CA VAL A 397 4.97 1.56 -3.98
C VAL A 397 3.45 1.62 -3.87
N GLY A 398 2.78 1.82 -5.01
CA GLY A 398 1.34 1.59 -5.14
C GLY A 398 0.50 2.43 -4.19
N GLN A 399 -0.38 1.76 -3.44
CA GLN A 399 -1.35 2.37 -2.52
C GLN A 399 -0.78 2.67 -1.12
N LEU A 400 0.51 2.40 -0.89
CA LEU A 400 1.17 2.79 0.36
C LEU A 400 1.37 4.30 0.39
N ASP A 401 1.47 4.87 1.59
CA ASP A 401 1.65 6.31 1.78
C ASP A 401 2.86 6.86 1.03
N GLY A 402 3.96 6.12 1.00
CA GLY A 402 5.16 6.46 0.23
C GLY A 402 4.91 6.49 -1.26
N GLY A 403 4.04 5.62 -1.77
CA GLY A 403 3.57 5.65 -3.16
C GLY A 403 2.81 6.94 -3.46
N HIS A 404 1.89 7.33 -2.57
CA HIS A 404 1.15 8.59 -2.66
C HIS A 404 2.03 9.83 -2.53
N ILE A 405 3.05 9.80 -1.67
CA ILE A 405 4.05 10.87 -1.53
C ILE A 405 4.79 11.06 -2.85
N ILE A 406 5.34 9.97 -3.44
CA ILE A 406 6.08 10.05 -4.70
C ILE A 406 5.16 10.44 -5.86
N HIS A 407 3.93 9.93 -5.93
CA HIS A 407 2.94 10.35 -6.92
C HIS A 407 2.67 11.84 -6.78
N ALA A 408 2.37 12.31 -5.57
CA ALA A 408 2.12 13.72 -5.36
C ALA A 408 3.33 14.58 -5.78
N MET A 409 4.57 14.18 -5.50
CA MET A 409 5.77 14.95 -5.89
C MET A 409 6.06 14.92 -7.40
N LEU A 410 6.04 13.74 -8.02
CA LEU A 410 6.61 13.51 -9.35
C LEU A 410 5.59 13.14 -10.43
N GLY A 411 4.32 12.99 -10.05
CA GLY A 411 3.24 12.54 -10.92
C GLY A 411 3.13 11.01 -11.01
N GLN A 412 2.02 10.53 -11.55
CA GLN A 412 1.66 9.12 -11.54
C GLN A 412 2.67 8.23 -12.28
N GLN A 413 3.17 8.68 -13.43
CA GLN A 413 4.06 7.86 -14.27
C GLN A 413 5.43 7.65 -13.61
N ALA A 414 6.00 8.70 -13.02
CA ALA A 414 7.24 8.62 -12.28
C ALA A 414 7.09 7.74 -11.03
N ALA A 415 5.97 7.88 -10.30
CA ALA A 415 5.66 7.02 -9.15
C ALA A 415 5.56 5.55 -9.52
N ILE A 416 4.96 5.22 -10.68
CA ILE A 416 4.91 3.84 -11.15
C ILE A 416 6.31 3.30 -11.44
N ALA A 417 7.15 4.08 -12.14
CA ALA A 417 8.52 3.68 -12.44
C ALA A 417 9.35 3.48 -11.15
N ILE A 418 9.28 4.43 -10.22
CA ILE A 418 9.98 4.38 -8.93
C ILE A 418 9.49 3.19 -8.11
N GLY A 419 8.18 2.92 -8.09
CA GLY A 419 7.63 1.78 -7.37
C GLY A 419 8.07 0.42 -7.91
N GLN A 420 8.23 0.29 -9.22
CA GLN A 420 8.83 -0.92 -9.81
C GLN A 420 10.29 -1.07 -9.38
N VAL A 421 11.08 0.00 -9.48
CA VAL A 421 12.50 -0.02 -9.06
C VAL A 421 12.61 -0.37 -7.58
N ALA A 422 11.82 0.24 -6.71
CA ALA A 422 11.83 -0.02 -5.27
C ALA A 422 11.50 -1.48 -4.92
N ARG A 423 10.56 -2.12 -5.64
CA ARG A 423 10.26 -3.56 -5.48
C ARG A 423 11.47 -4.43 -5.79
N PHE A 424 12.10 -4.22 -6.94
CA PHE A 424 13.27 -5.00 -7.34
C PHE A 424 14.47 -4.74 -6.41
N LEU A 425 14.66 -3.50 -5.97
CA LEU A 425 15.69 -3.17 -4.98
C LEU A 425 15.45 -3.87 -3.65
N LEU A 426 14.21 -3.85 -3.13
CA LEU A 426 13.89 -4.54 -1.87
C LEU A 426 14.02 -6.06 -2.00
N LEU A 427 13.63 -6.63 -3.14
CA LEU A 427 13.83 -8.04 -3.42
C LEU A 427 15.33 -8.39 -3.46
N GLY A 428 16.14 -7.60 -4.16
CA GLY A 428 17.60 -7.77 -4.15
C GLY A 428 18.19 -7.64 -2.74
N TRP A 429 17.71 -6.66 -1.96
CA TRP A 429 18.11 -6.47 -0.58
C TRP A 429 17.73 -7.65 0.31
N SER A 430 16.57 -8.26 0.09
CA SER A 430 16.11 -9.43 0.85
C SER A 430 17.00 -10.67 0.68
N LEU A 431 17.79 -10.74 -0.41
CA LEU A 431 18.79 -11.80 -0.60
C LEU A 431 20.00 -11.63 0.34
N VAL A 432 20.30 -10.40 0.74
CA VAL A 432 21.36 -10.07 1.69
C VAL A 432 20.83 -10.10 3.12
N GLN A 433 19.60 -9.62 3.32
CA GLN A 433 18.92 -9.52 4.61
C GLN A 433 17.57 -10.27 4.55
N PRO A 434 17.57 -11.59 4.86
CA PRO A 434 16.41 -12.46 4.66
C PRO A 434 15.11 -11.99 5.32
N GLY A 435 15.17 -11.23 6.41
CA GLY A 435 13.94 -10.78 7.07
C GLY A 435 13.13 -9.76 6.26
N PHE A 436 13.68 -9.14 5.20
CA PHE A 436 12.90 -8.28 4.28
C PHE A 436 12.15 -9.09 3.22
N LEU A 437 12.32 -10.42 3.15
CA LEU A 437 11.71 -11.25 2.13
C LEU A 437 10.17 -11.18 2.17
N LEU A 438 9.59 -11.20 3.37
CA LEU A 438 8.13 -11.08 3.52
C LEU A 438 7.61 -9.75 2.94
N TRP A 439 8.34 -8.67 3.17
CA TRP A 439 7.98 -7.35 2.64
C TRP A 439 8.12 -7.32 1.13
N ALA A 440 9.22 -7.85 0.58
CA ALA A 440 9.42 -7.95 -0.86
C ALA A 440 8.26 -8.70 -1.52
N ILE A 441 7.86 -9.87 -0.99
CA ILE A 441 6.72 -10.63 -1.50
C ILE A 441 5.44 -9.80 -1.46
N MET A 442 5.14 -9.17 -0.32
CA MET A 442 3.94 -8.35 -0.15
C MET A 442 3.89 -7.20 -1.18
N LEU A 443 5.00 -6.48 -1.38
CA LEU A 443 5.07 -5.39 -2.34
C LEU A 443 4.91 -5.87 -3.79
N PHE A 444 5.43 -7.06 -4.14
CA PHE A 444 5.24 -7.64 -5.48
C PHE A 444 3.79 -8.02 -5.78
N LEU A 445 3.03 -8.45 -4.75
CA LEU A 445 1.62 -8.79 -4.89
C LEU A 445 0.70 -7.55 -4.98
N MET A 446 1.16 -6.40 -4.51
CA MET A 446 0.40 -5.16 -4.56
C MET A 446 0.37 -4.57 -5.99
N PRO A 447 -0.72 -3.93 -6.44
CA PRO A 447 -0.70 -3.12 -7.66
C PRO A 447 0.23 -1.90 -7.53
N VAL A 448 0.89 -1.48 -8.61
CA VAL A 448 1.70 -0.24 -8.61
C VAL A 448 0.85 0.99 -8.93
N ASN A 449 -0.26 0.80 -9.65
CA ASN A 449 -1.11 1.89 -10.05
C ASN A 449 -2.01 2.32 -8.89
N ASP A 450 -2.04 3.61 -8.65
CA ASP A 450 -2.93 4.25 -7.68
C ASP A 450 -4.03 5.08 -8.37
N GLU A 451 -5.08 5.42 -7.63
CA GLU A 451 -6.16 6.29 -8.10
C GLU A 451 -5.70 7.76 -8.13
N PRO A 452 -5.66 8.40 -9.31
CA PRO A 452 -5.17 9.77 -9.42
C PRO A 452 -6.11 10.78 -8.75
N ALA A 453 -5.53 11.87 -8.27
CA ALA A 453 -6.30 13.00 -7.75
C ALA A 453 -7.16 13.65 -8.85
N LEU A 454 -8.23 14.34 -8.45
CA LEU A 454 -9.08 15.07 -9.41
C LEU A 454 -8.28 16.13 -10.19
N ASN A 455 -7.33 16.78 -9.53
CA ASN A 455 -6.34 17.66 -10.16
C ASN A 455 -4.92 17.10 -9.91
N ASP A 456 -4.43 16.35 -10.89
CA ASP A 456 -3.14 15.65 -10.87
C ASP A 456 -2.02 16.40 -11.62
N VAL A 457 -2.33 17.55 -12.21
CA VAL A 457 -1.36 18.39 -12.96
C VAL A 457 -0.70 19.43 -12.04
N THR A 458 -1.40 19.86 -10.98
CA THR A 458 -0.89 20.93 -10.11
C THR A 458 0.31 20.46 -9.29
N ALA A 459 1.44 21.15 -9.45
CA ALA A 459 2.67 20.90 -8.71
C ALA A 459 2.54 21.20 -7.20
N LEU A 460 3.44 20.60 -6.43
CA LEU A 460 3.62 20.87 -5.01
C LEU A 460 4.40 22.18 -4.80
N ASP A 461 4.39 22.66 -3.56
CA ASP A 461 5.27 23.73 -3.09
C ASP A 461 6.55 23.16 -2.46
N ASP A 462 7.62 23.94 -2.49
CA ASP A 462 8.96 23.55 -2.03
C ASP A 462 8.99 22.93 -0.62
N ARG A 463 8.08 23.35 0.26
CA ARG A 463 7.96 22.81 1.63
C ARG A 463 7.50 21.35 1.65
N ARG A 464 6.54 21.00 0.80
CA ARG A 464 6.06 19.62 0.67
C ARG A 464 7.10 18.76 -0.01
N ASP A 465 7.77 19.26 -1.04
CA ASP A 465 8.86 18.53 -1.68
C ASP A 465 9.98 18.21 -0.68
N PHE A 466 10.37 19.19 0.16
CA PHE A 466 11.31 18.96 1.25
C PHE A 466 10.81 17.91 2.25
N GLY A 467 9.53 17.96 2.63
CA GLY A 467 8.90 16.96 3.51
C GLY A 467 8.94 15.54 2.92
N GLY A 468 8.71 15.41 1.61
CA GLY A 468 8.78 14.13 0.92
C GLY A 468 10.20 13.58 0.85
N LEU A 469 11.19 14.45 0.60
CA LEU A 469 12.61 14.07 0.68
C LEU A 469 13.00 13.61 2.09
N LEU A 470 12.51 14.26 3.13
CA LEU A 470 12.73 13.84 4.52
C LEU A 470 12.09 12.46 4.80
N ALA A 471 10.90 12.19 4.26
CA ALA A 471 10.24 10.91 4.40
C ALA A 471 11.03 9.78 3.70
N ILE A 472 11.57 10.03 2.50
CA ILE A 472 12.47 9.09 1.81
C ILE A 472 13.76 8.89 2.61
N ALA A 473 14.35 9.96 3.14
CA ALA A 473 15.56 9.87 3.97
C ALA A 473 15.30 9.04 5.24
N LEU A 474 14.13 9.21 5.87
CA LEU A 474 13.70 8.42 7.01
C LEU A 474 13.55 6.93 6.64
N LEU A 475 12.91 6.61 5.52
CA LEU A 475 12.81 5.24 5.02
C LEU A 475 14.19 4.61 4.83
N ILE A 476 15.11 5.33 4.16
CA ILE A 476 16.48 4.88 3.92
C ILE A 476 17.20 4.62 5.26
N ALA A 477 17.04 5.50 6.24
CA ALA A 477 17.63 5.33 7.57
C ALA A 477 17.05 4.11 8.33
N ILE A 478 15.81 3.72 8.06
CA ILE A 478 15.21 2.52 8.67
C ILE A 478 15.67 1.25 7.96
N VAL A 479 15.68 1.22 6.63
CA VAL A 479 15.91 -0.01 5.84
C VAL A 479 17.39 -0.34 5.66
N LEU A 480 18.25 0.68 5.54
CA LEU A 480 19.67 0.46 5.31
C LEU A 480 20.46 0.27 6.62
N PRO A 481 21.47 -0.61 6.61
CA PRO A 481 22.29 -0.88 7.78
C PRO A 481 23.23 0.27 8.07
N MET A 482 23.73 0.31 9.30
CA MET A 482 24.71 1.29 9.72
C MET A 482 25.99 1.21 8.86
N PRO A 483 26.43 2.32 8.22
CA PRO A 483 27.69 2.35 7.50
C PRO A 483 28.88 2.03 8.40
N ARG A 484 29.84 1.23 7.90
CA ARG A 484 31.02 0.77 8.66
C ARG A 484 31.86 1.90 9.26
N LEU A 485 31.95 3.04 8.56
CA LEU A 485 32.69 4.21 9.05
C LEU A 485 32.06 4.76 10.34
N LEU A 486 30.72 4.88 10.36
CA LEU A 486 30.00 5.36 11.53
C LEU A 486 29.98 4.34 12.67
N SER A 487 29.91 3.04 12.33
CA SER A 487 29.95 1.97 13.34
C SER A 487 31.29 1.98 14.09
N GLY A 488 32.41 2.13 13.36
CA GLY A 488 33.75 2.28 13.96
C GLY A 488 33.89 3.50 14.86
N MET A 489 33.31 4.65 14.47
CA MET A 489 33.31 5.87 15.30
C MET A 489 32.50 5.72 16.60
N LEU A 490 31.42 4.93 16.57
CA LEU A 490 30.56 4.69 17.73
C LEU A 490 31.01 3.48 18.59
N GLY A 491 32.03 2.74 18.15
CA GLY A 491 32.52 1.53 18.83
C GLY A 491 31.55 0.35 18.76
N ILE A 492 30.84 0.17 17.64
CA ILE A 492 29.77 -0.84 17.45
C ILE A 492 29.98 -1.67 16.19
#